data_AF-A0A4Q2SUX0-F1
#
_entry.id   AF-A0A4Q2SUX0-F1
#
_cell.length_a   1.000
_cell.length_b   1.000
_cell.length_c   1.000
_cell.angle_alpha   90.00
_cell.angle_beta   90.00
_cell.angle_gamma   90.00
#
_symmetry.space_group_name_H-M   'P 1'
#
loop_
_entity.id
_entity.type
_entity.pdbx_description
1 polymer ?
#
loop_
_entity_poly.entity_id
_entity_poly.type
_entity_poly.pdbx_seq_one_letter_code
_entity_poly.pdbx_strand_id
1 'polypeptide(L)' 'MVETQREAIGIARRIAQNQKTETLIHGENGRIRERNSYGNDPHPPKG' A
#
# COMPACT_ATOMS: atom_id res chain seq x y z
N MET A 1 -14.50 11.63 -3.74
CA MET A 1 -13.58 11.12 -4.78
C MET A 1 -12.32 11.96 -4.71
N VAL A 2 -11.13 11.38 -4.91
CA VAL A 2 -9.86 12.13 -4.95
C VAL A 2 -9.49 12.44 -6.40
N GLU A 3 -8.79 13.54 -6.63
CA GLU A 3 -8.51 14.03 -7.98
C GLU A 3 -7.17 13.51 -8.52
N THR A 4 -6.23 13.19 -7.62
CA THR A 4 -4.90 12.69 -8.03
C THR A 4 -4.57 11.33 -7.44
N GLN A 5 -3.74 10.58 -8.16
CA GLN A 5 -3.20 9.31 -7.65
C GLN A 5 -2.39 9.52 -6.36
N ARG A 6 -1.71 10.66 -6.23
CA ARG A 6 -0.93 11.02 -5.04
C ARG A 6 -1.80 11.08 -3.79
N GLU A 7 -2.99 11.67 -3.90
CA GLU A 7 -3.95 11.75 -2.79
C GLU A 7 -4.55 10.38 -2.47
N ALA A 8 -4.91 9.60 -3.49
CA ALA A 8 -5.39 8.23 -3.31
C ALA A 8 -4.39 7.38 -2.51
N ILE A 9 -3.09 7.51 -2.83
CA ILE A 9 -2.00 6.81 -2.15
C ILE A 9 -1.87 7.29 -0.71
N GLY A 10 -1.97 8.60 -0.46
CA GLY A 10 -1.92 9.16 0.89
C GLY A 10 -3.02 8.59 1.79
N ILE A 11 -4.25 8.52 1.28
CA ILE A 11 -5.38 7.92 2.00
C ILE A 11 -5.17 6.42 2.22
N ALA A 12 -4.78 5.68 1.18
CA ALA A 12 -4.52 4.25 1.27
C ALA A 12 -3.44 3.91 2.30
N ARG A 13 -2.34 4.69 2.33
CA ARG A 13 -1.27 4.54 3.34
C ARG A 13 -1.79 4.77 4.75
N ARG A 14 -2.57 5.82 4.97
CA ARG A 14 -3.16 6.11 6.30
C ARG A 14 -4.08 4.99 6.77
N ILE A 15 -4.92 4.46 5.87
CA ILE A 15 -5.81 3.33 6.17
C ILE A 15 -4.99 2.08 6.52
N ALA A 16 -4.02 1.74 5.68
CA ALA A 16 -3.23 0.53 5.87
C ALA A 16 -2.35 0.58 7.13
N GLN A 17 -1.81 1.75 7.49
CA GLN A 17 -1.11 1.94 8.76
C GLN A 17 -2.02 1.71 9.96
N ASN A 18 -3.23 2.29 9.93
CA ASN A 18 -4.20 2.12 11.01
C ASN A 18 -4.69 0.68 11.14
N GLN A 19 -4.84 -0.02 10.01
CA GLN A 19 -5.33 -1.40 9.97
C GLN A 19 -4.21 -2.43 10.08
N LYS A 20 -2.94 -2.01 10.07
CA LYS A 20 -1.76 -2.89 9.99
C LYS A 20 -1.82 -3.85 8.80
N THR A 21 -2.22 -3.32 7.65
CA THR A 21 -2.34 -4.07 6.38
C THR A 21 -1.33 -3.56 5.35
N GLU A 22 -1.41 -4.10 4.14
CA GLU A 22 -0.55 -3.70 3.03
C GLU A 22 -1.28 -2.81 2.02
N THR A 23 -0.51 -2.02 1.26
CA THR A 23 -0.97 -1.27 0.10
C THR A 23 -0.24 -1.73 -1.16
N LEU A 24 -0.99 -1.86 -2.26
CA LEU A 24 -0.46 -2.11 -3.61
C LEU A 24 -0.79 -0.93 -4.50
N ILE A 25 0.24 -0.31 -5.06
CA ILE A 25 0.09 0.83 -5.95
C ILE A 25 0.37 0.38 -7.38
N HIS A 26 -0.62 0.54 -8.24
CA HIS A 26 -0.51 0.21 -9.66
C HIS A 26 -0.04 1.45 -10.45
N GLY A 27 0.86 1.21 -11.41
CA GLY A 27 1.19 2.18 -12.45
C GLY A 27 0.13 2.19 -13.54
N GLU A 28 0.26 3.13 -14.49
CA GLU A 28 -0.65 3.26 -15.63
C GLU A 28 -0.63 2.03 -16.55
N ASN A 29 0.47 1.28 -16.55
CA ASN A 29 0.62 0.01 -17.26
C ASN A 29 -0.04 -1.19 -16.54
N GLY A 30 -0.80 -0.94 -15.47
CA GLY A 30 -1.48 -1.97 -14.67
C GLY A 30 -0.54 -2.86 -13.84
N ARG A 31 0.78 -2.60 -13.85
CA ARG A 31 1.74 -3.34 -13.03
C ARG A 31 1.86 -2.69 -11.66
N ILE A 32 2.18 -3.49 -10.65
CA ILE A 32 2.51 -2.98 -9.32
C ILE A 32 3.84 -2.22 -9.44
N ARG A 33 3.80 -0.92 -9.11
CA ARG A 33 5.00 -0.07 -9.06
C ARG A 33 5.57 0.06 -7.65
N GLU A 34 4.74 -0.12 -6.63
CA GLU A 34 5.13 0.03 -5.23
C GLU A 34 4.24 -0.82 -4.32
N ARG A 35 4.84 -1.45 -3.31
CA ARG A 35 4.16 -2.17 -2.23
C ARG A 35 4.65 -1.59 -0.91
N ASN A 36 3.73 -1.27 0.00
CA ASN A 36 4.07 -0.94 1.38
C ASN A 36 3.32 -1.88 2.32
N SER A 37 4.03 -2.48 3.27
CA SER A 37 3.46 -3.35 4.30
C SER A 37 3.58 -2.67 5.66
N TYR A 38 2.47 -2.59 6.39
CA TYR A 38 2.43 -2.04 7.75
C TYR A 38 1.98 -3.09 8.78
N GLY A 39 1.85 -4.34 8.33
CA GLY A 39 1.59 -5.49 9.19
C GLY A 39 2.86 -5.88 9.93
N ASN A 40 2.71 -6.27 11.20
CA ASN A 40 3.78 -6.90 11.95
C ASN A 40 3.61 -8.41 11.74
N ASP A 41 4.07 -8.92 10.60
CA ASP A 41 3.96 -10.35 10.29
C ASP A 41 4.85 -11.13 11.29
N PRO A 42 4.29 -11.99 12.16
CA PRO A 42 5.07 -12.73 13.14
C PRO A 42 5.87 -13.88 12.50
N HIS A 43 5.66 -14.18 11.22
CA HIS A 43 6.38 -15.20 10.46
C HIS A 43 6.87 -14.60 9.12
N PRO A 44 7.83 -13.65 9.15
CA PRO A 44 8.43 -13.17 7.92
C PRO A 44 9.02 -14.37 7.15
N PRO A 45 8.81 -14.46 5.82
CA PRO A 45 9.45 -15.49 5.03
C PRO A 45 10.96 -15.37 5.22
N LYS A 46 11.59 -16.45 5.69
CA LYS A 46 13.05 -16.55 5.71
C LYS A 46 13.49 -16.53 4.25
N GLY A 47 14.16 -15.44 3.87
CA GLY A 47 14.83 -15.35 2.57
C GLY A 47 15.85 -16.46 2.37
#